data_AF-A0A5C9BEK9-F1
#
_entry.id   AF-A0A5C9BEK9-F1
#
_cell.length_a   1.000
_cell.length_b   1.000
_cell.length_c   1.000
_cell.angle_alpha   90.00
_cell.angle_beta   90.00
_cell.angle_gamma   90.00
#
_symmetry.space_group_name_H-M   'P 1'
#
loop_
_entity.id
_entity.type
_entity.pdbx_description
1 polymer ?
#
loop_
_entity_poly.entity_id
_entity_poly.type
_entity_poly.pdbx_seq_one_letter_code
_entity_poly.pdbx_strand_id
1 'polypeptide(L)'
;MIPEQHAQAEKHRDAELAFLVKTAATLTRNQLGDLVQRCKDRKQESLGSEAITRWLTRREQSLRKDGVTGLIQLSDERLALLQDRPGAGALLLEALQVAPKNEDVIERLKKLGYQEVNGQWVAPQANPAAPNVPLPVANETELERFIRLGVPKIGMTPAQLLKCLGSPQSLTRVASSGRVTETWTYRDGATVRYTVTVDRRPSRGTAEVVSVQ
;
A
#
# COMPACT_ATOMS: atom_id res chain seq x y z
N MET A 1 -37.95 -22.35 -23.66
CA MET A 1 -37.30 -21.05 -23.43
C MET A 1 -36.64 -20.63 -24.74
N ILE A 2 -36.95 -19.44 -25.27
CA ILE A 2 -36.35 -18.94 -26.52
C ILE A 2 -35.01 -18.26 -26.16
N PRO A 3 -33.87 -18.65 -26.75
CA PRO A 3 -32.55 -18.11 -26.39
C PRO A 3 -32.44 -16.58 -26.47
N GLU A 4 -33.13 -15.97 -27.41
CA GLU A 4 -33.13 -14.51 -27.64
C GLU A 4 -33.79 -13.72 -26.48
N GLN A 5 -34.89 -14.24 -25.91
CA GLN A 5 -35.57 -13.64 -24.78
C GLN A 5 -34.74 -13.73 -23.49
N HIS A 6 -33.95 -14.78 -23.34
CA HIS A 6 -33.03 -14.94 -22.21
C HIS A 6 -31.90 -13.90 -22.27
N ALA A 7 -31.26 -13.73 -23.43
CA ALA A 7 -30.20 -12.73 -23.60
C ALA A 7 -30.68 -11.29 -23.34
N GLN A 8 -31.92 -10.97 -23.75
CA GLN A 8 -32.49 -9.65 -23.50
C GLN A 8 -32.84 -9.43 -22.03
N ALA A 9 -33.39 -10.45 -21.35
CA ALA A 9 -33.64 -10.38 -19.90
C ALA A 9 -32.34 -10.16 -19.10
N GLU A 10 -31.24 -10.82 -19.48
CA GLU A 10 -29.94 -10.63 -18.84
C GLU A 10 -29.41 -9.20 -19.01
N LYS A 11 -29.53 -8.63 -20.22
CA LYS A 11 -29.14 -7.22 -20.48
C LYS A 11 -29.93 -6.23 -19.63
N HIS A 12 -31.23 -6.44 -19.46
CA HIS A 12 -32.05 -5.56 -18.61
C HIS A 12 -31.64 -5.64 -17.13
N ARG A 13 -31.33 -6.84 -16.63
CA ARG A 13 -30.84 -7.02 -15.25
C ARG A 13 -29.46 -6.38 -15.03
N ASP A 14 -28.56 -6.44 -16.02
CA ASP A 14 -27.26 -5.76 -15.95
C ASP A 14 -27.42 -4.24 -15.94
N ALA A 15 -28.34 -3.71 -16.76
CA ALA A 15 -28.64 -2.28 -16.79
C ALA A 15 -29.25 -1.80 -15.46
N GLU A 16 -30.12 -2.61 -14.85
CA GLU A 16 -30.70 -2.32 -13.52
C GLU A 16 -29.61 -2.28 -12.44
N LEU A 17 -28.71 -3.26 -12.40
CA LEU A 17 -27.59 -3.26 -11.45
C LEU A 17 -26.69 -2.04 -11.63
N ALA A 18 -26.33 -1.69 -12.86
CA ALA A 18 -25.54 -0.50 -13.15
C ALA A 18 -26.25 0.79 -12.70
N PHE A 19 -27.58 0.87 -12.83
CA PHE A 19 -28.37 1.98 -12.33
C PHE A 19 -28.38 2.05 -10.80
N LEU A 20 -28.54 0.92 -10.11
CA LEU A 20 -28.49 0.86 -8.64
C LEU A 20 -27.11 1.26 -8.10
N VAL A 21 -26.02 0.87 -8.76
CA VAL A 21 -24.66 1.29 -8.41
C VAL A 21 -24.50 2.81 -8.54
N LYS A 22 -25.05 3.43 -9.59
CA LYS A 22 -25.02 4.89 -9.76
C LYS A 22 -25.76 5.63 -8.64
N THR A 23 -26.82 5.03 -8.10
CA THR A 23 -27.64 5.60 -7.02
C THR A 23 -27.20 5.15 -5.62
N ALA A 24 -26.11 4.38 -5.53
CA ALA A 24 -25.62 3.76 -4.29
C ALA A 24 -25.41 4.74 -3.14
N ALA A 25 -25.09 6.00 -3.42
CA ALA A 25 -24.91 7.06 -2.42
C ALA A 25 -26.16 7.33 -1.55
N THR A 26 -27.34 6.92 -2.00
CA THR A 26 -28.62 7.13 -1.29
C THR A 26 -29.13 5.89 -0.56
N LEU A 27 -28.43 4.75 -0.71
CA LEU A 27 -28.87 3.48 -0.14
C LEU A 27 -28.61 3.41 1.37
N THR A 28 -29.44 2.64 2.05
CA THR A 28 -29.16 2.19 3.42
C THR A 28 -28.05 1.13 3.43
N ARG A 29 -27.48 0.84 4.61
CA ARG A 29 -26.41 -0.15 4.75
C ARG A 29 -26.84 -1.56 4.33
N ASN A 30 -28.09 -1.94 4.59
CA ASN A 30 -28.65 -3.23 4.20
C ASN A 30 -28.86 -3.31 2.69
N GLN A 31 -29.46 -2.27 2.09
CA GLN A 31 -29.63 -2.19 0.64
C GLN A 31 -28.30 -2.21 -0.12
N LEU A 32 -27.27 -1.57 0.42
CA LEU A 32 -25.91 -1.67 -0.13
C LEU A 32 -25.39 -3.11 -0.06
N GLY A 33 -25.60 -3.80 1.07
CA GLY A 33 -25.23 -5.21 1.24
C GLY A 33 -25.88 -6.11 0.20
N ASP A 34 -27.19 -5.94 -0.01
CA ASP A 34 -27.95 -6.68 -1.02
C ASP A 34 -27.42 -6.42 -2.43
N LEU A 35 -27.14 -5.16 -2.77
CA LEU A 35 -26.57 -4.78 -4.07
C LEU A 35 -25.20 -5.41 -4.29
N VAL A 36 -24.31 -5.34 -3.29
CA VAL A 36 -22.97 -5.94 -3.37
C VAL A 36 -23.06 -7.46 -3.54
N GLN A 37 -23.98 -8.12 -2.84
CA GLN A 37 -24.17 -9.56 -2.98
C GLN A 37 -24.66 -9.91 -4.39
N ARG A 38 -25.63 -9.17 -4.94
CA ARG A 38 -26.09 -9.36 -6.32
C ARG A 38 -24.96 -9.16 -7.34
N CYS A 39 -24.09 -8.18 -7.13
CA CYS A 39 -22.91 -7.98 -7.96
C CYS A 39 -21.95 -9.17 -7.90
N LYS A 40 -21.73 -9.76 -6.71
CA LYS A 40 -20.90 -10.97 -6.54
C LYS A 40 -21.50 -12.18 -7.23
N ASP A 41 -22.79 -12.43 -7.04
CA ASP A 41 -23.50 -13.58 -7.64
C ASP A 41 -23.42 -13.57 -9.17
N ARG A 42 -23.30 -12.37 -9.77
CA ARG A 42 -23.17 -12.17 -11.22
C ARG A 42 -21.73 -11.91 -11.67
N LYS A 43 -20.73 -12.13 -10.80
CA LYS A 43 -19.30 -11.96 -11.09
C LYS A 43 -18.91 -10.54 -11.54
N GLN A 44 -19.67 -9.53 -11.09
CA GLN A 44 -19.45 -8.11 -11.36
C GLN A 44 -18.88 -7.40 -10.12
N GLU A 45 -17.78 -7.93 -9.56
CA GLU A 45 -17.19 -7.45 -8.30
C GLU A 45 -16.72 -5.99 -8.33
N SER A 46 -16.32 -5.51 -9.52
CA SER A 46 -15.95 -4.11 -9.73
C SER A 46 -17.13 -3.15 -9.48
N LEU A 47 -18.32 -3.51 -9.95
CA LEU A 47 -19.54 -2.72 -9.72
C LEU A 47 -19.94 -2.69 -8.25
N GLY A 48 -19.79 -3.82 -7.54
CA GLY A 48 -20.01 -3.87 -6.09
C GLY A 48 -19.04 -2.96 -5.33
N SER A 49 -17.75 -2.96 -5.72
CA SER A 49 -16.73 -2.10 -5.13
C SER A 49 -16.99 -0.61 -5.42
N GLU A 50 -17.49 -0.29 -6.61
CA GLU A 50 -17.89 1.08 -6.98
C GLU A 50 -19.08 1.55 -6.13
N ALA A 51 -20.09 0.70 -5.93
CA ALA A 51 -21.25 1.03 -5.09
C ALA A 51 -20.83 1.34 -3.65
N ILE A 52 -19.93 0.53 -3.07
CA ILE A 52 -19.36 0.75 -1.73
C ILE A 52 -18.63 2.10 -1.68
N THR A 53 -17.78 2.38 -2.67
CA THR A 53 -17.00 3.62 -2.72
C THR A 53 -17.91 4.85 -2.77
N ARG A 54 -18.94 4.83 -3.62
CA ARG A 54 -19.91 5.92 -3.74
C ARG A 54 -20.70 6.13 -2.44
N TRP A 55 -21.13 5.05 -1.81
CA TRP A 55 -21.85 5.09 -0.54
C TRP A 55 -20.99 5.70 0.59
N LEU A 56 -19.75 5.20 0.74
CA LEU A 56 -18.79 5.71 1.73
C LEU A 56 -18.46 7.19 1.50
N THR A 57 -18.25 7.61 0.26
CA THR A 57 -17.92 9.00 -0.08
C THR A 57 -19.00 9.98 0.40
N ARG A 58 -20.28 9.63 0.19
CA ARG A 58 -21.41 10.45 0.68
C ARG A 58 -21.48 10.46 2.20
N ARG A 59 -21.24 9.32 2.82
CA ARG A 59 -21.36 9.13 4.28
C ARG A 59 -20.23 9.78 5.05
N GLU A 60 -19.02 9.77 4.51
CA GLU A 60 -17.85 10.46 5.06
C GLU A 60 -18.12 11.94 5.31
N GLN A 61 -18.81 12.64 4.40
CA GLN A 61 -19.18 14.04 4.57
C GLN A 61 -20.07 14.29 5.80
N SER A 62 -20.91 13.32 6.15
CA SER A 62 -21.76 13.40 7.35
C SER A 62 -20.98 13.02 8.58
N LEU A 63 -20.30 11.86 8.57
CA LEU A 63 -19.60 11.32 9.73
C LEU A 63 -18.45 12.21 10.19
N ARG A 64 -17.74 12.87 9.27
CA ARG A 64 -16.69 13.83 9.67
C ARG A 64 -17.23 15.00 10.51
N LYS A 65 -18.53 15.36 10.37
CA LYS A 65 -19.17 16.40 11.20
C LYS A 65 -19.43 15.94 12.63
N ASP A 66 -19.49 14.63 12.86
CA ASP A 66 -19.71 14.02 14.18
C ASP A 66 -18.38 13.89 14.97
N GLY A 67 -17.27 14.43 14.43
CA GLY A 67 -15.97 14.45 15.09
C GLY A 67 -15.36 13.06 15.29
N VAL A 68 -14.74 12.85 16.45
CA VAL A 68 -14.01 11.61 16.78
C VAL A 68 -14.88 10.37 16.63
N THR A 69 -16.13 10.40 17.10
CA THR A 69 -17.06 9.27 16.99
C THR A 69 -17.35 8.91 15.53
N GLY A 70 -17.55 9.92 14.68
CA GLY A 70 -17.78 9.70 13.26
C GLY A 70 -16.54 9.21 12.51
N LEU A 71 -15.33 9.65 12.90
CA LEU A 71 -14.07 9.13 12.34
C LEU A 71 -13.85 7.65 12.70
N ILE A 72 -14.16 7.24 13.93
CA ILE A 72 -14.13 5.83 14.36
C ILE A 72 -15.12 5.01 13.53
N GLN A 73 -16.36 5.49 13.41
CA GLN A 73 -17.37 4.80 12.62
C GLN A 73 -16.96 4.67 11.15
N LEU A 74 -16.42 5.73 10.55
CA LEU A 74 -15.96 5.68 9.15
C LEU A 74 -14.79 4.71 8.96
N SER A 75 -13.88 4.64 9.94
CA SER A 75 -12.79 3.66 9.96
C SER A 75 -13.33 2.23 9.93
N ASP A 76 -14.30 1.92 10.79
CA ASP A 76 -14.95 0.61 10.85
C ASP A 76 -15.67 0.26 9.55
N GLU A 77 -16.39 1.22 8.97
CA GLU A 77 -17.10 1.01 7.71
C GLU A 77 -16.12 0.72 6.55
N ARG A 78 -14.95 1.39 6.50
CA ARG A 78 -13.90 1.09 5.52
C ARG A 78 -13.29 -0.30 5.70
N LEU A 79 -13.03 -0.71 6.94
CA LEU A 79 -12.54 -2.07 7.21
C LEU A 79 -13.57 -3.13 6.81
N ALA A 80 -14.82 -2.95 7.22
CA ALA A 80 -15.88 -3.92 6.99
C ALA A 80 -16.20 -4.09 5.50
N LEU A 81 -16.21 -2.99 4.73
CA LEU A 81 -16.68 -2.99 3.35
C LEU A 81 -15.55 -3.13 2.32
N LEU A 82 -14.43 -2.44 2.53
CA LEU A 82 -13.33 -2.38 1.57
C LEU A 82 -12.09 -3.17 2.01
N GLN A 83 -12.06 -3.67 3.25
CA GLN A 83 -10.85 -4.24 3.86
C GLN A 83 -9.66 -3.27 3.80
N ASP A 84 -9.95 -1.96 3.72
CA ASP A 84 -8.96 -0.90 3.56
C ASP A 84 -8.33 -0.53 4.90
N ARG A 85 -7.37 -1.36 5.33
CA ARG A 85 -6.62 -1.14 6.57
C ARG A 85 -5.84 0.17 6.58
N PRO A 86 -5.12 0.58 5.50
CA PRO A 86 -4.41 1.85 5.49
C PRO A 86 -5.34 3.06 5.64
N GLY A 87 -6.46 3.09 4.91
CA GLY A 87 -7.41 4.20 5.00
C GLY A 87 -8.15 4.24 6.34
N ALA A 88 -8.47 3.08 6.91
CA ALA A 88 -9.03 2.98 8.25
C ALA A 88 -8.07 3.50 9.34
N GLY A 89 -6.78 3.14 9.24
CA GLY A 89 -5.74 3.63 10.13
C GLY A 89 -5.54 5.14 10.03
N ALA A 90 -5.56 5.71 8.82
CA ALA A 90 -5.46 7.15 8.62
C ALA A 90 -6.57 7.94 9.34
N LEU A 91 -7.82 7.44 9.29
CA LEU A 91 -8.95 8.05 10.01
C LEU A 91 -8.81 7.98 11.53
N LEU A 92 -8.25 6.88 12.06
CA LEU A 92 -7.99 6.75 13.49
C LEU A 92 -6.84 7.65 13.95
N LEU A 93 -5.79 7.81 13.13
CA LEU A 93 -4.74 8.79 13.41
C LEU A 93 -5.29 10.22 13.43
N GLU A 94 -6.18 10.56 12.50
CA GLU A 94 -6.89 11.84 12.50
C GLU A 94 -7.73 12.02 13.79
N ALA A 95 -8.46 10.98 14.19
CA ALA A 95 -9.23 10.99 15.44
C ALA A 95 -8.34 11.19 16.68
N LEU A 96 -7.13 10.62 16.68
CA LEU A 96 -6.17 10.75 17.77
C LEU A 96 -5.56 12.16 17.84
N GLN A 97 -5.41 12.87 16.72
CA GLN A 97 -5.00 14.29 16.74
C GLN A 97 -6.02 15.17 17.47
N VAL A 98 -7.32 14.83 17.36
CA VAL A 98 -8.40 15.54 18.05
C VAL A 98 -8.53 15.10 19.51
N ALA A 99 -8.37 13.79 19.79
CA ALA A 99 -8.47 13.23 21.14
C ALA A 99 -7.28 12.28 21.46
N PRO A 100 -6.11 12.82 21.86
CA PRO A 100 -4.87 12.04 22.02
C PRO A 100 -4.86 10.96 23.10
N LYS A 101 -5.83 11.00 24.03
CA LYS A 101 -5.96 10.04 25.14
C LYS A 101 -7.18 9.14 25.00
N ASN A 102 -7.76 9.05 23.80
CA ASN A 102 -8.93 8.22 23.58
C ASN A 102 -8.51 6.75 23.46
N GLU A 103 -8.74 5.98 24.53
CA GLU A 103 -8.40 4.57 24.62
C GLU A 103 -9.04 3.72 23.51
N ASP A 104 -10.26 4.04 23.05
CA ASP A 104 -10.91 3.27 21.97
C ASP A 104 -10.15 3.43 20.64
N VAL A 105 -9.71 4.64 20.32
CA VAL A 105 -8.91 4.92 19.11
C VAL A 105 -7.55 4.21 19.19
N ILE A 106 -6.91 4.27 20.34
CA ILE A 106 -5.61 3.64 20.63
C ILE A 106 -5.69 2.12 20.46
N GLU A 107 -6.70 1.48 21.06
CA GLU A 107 -6.89 0.03 20.97
C GLU A 107 -7.18 -0.43 19.54
N ARG A 108 -7.94 0.35 18.77
CA ARG A 108 -8.19 0.06 17.35
C ARG A 108 -6.93 0.19 16.50
N LEU A 109 -6.12 1.23 16.72
CA LEU A 109 -4.82 1.38 16.05
C LEU A 109 -3.90 0.19 16.33
N LYS A 110 -3.81 -0.26 17.60
CA LYS A 110 -3.04 -1.46 17.96
C LYS A 110 -3.57 -2.72 17.27
N LYS A 111 -4.90 -2.91 17.20
CA LYS A 111 -5.51 -4.04 16.46
C LYS A 111 -5.21 -4.00 14.97
N LEU A 112 -5.01 -2.81 14.39
CA LEU A 112 -4.54 -2.64 13.02
C LEU A 112 -3.03 -2.84 12.87
N GLY A 113 -2.30 -3.04 13.97
CA GLY A 113 -0.85 -3.24 13.98
C GLY A 113 -0.03 -1.95 14.01
N TYR A 114 -0.68 -0.80 14.24
CA TYR A 114 0.03 0.45 14.48
C TYR A 114 0.70 0.41 15.86
N GLN A 115 1.85 1.07 15.97
CA GLN A 115 2.62 1.15 17.21
C GLN A 115 2.99 2.59 17.51
N GLU A 116 3.06 2.93 18.80
CA GLU A 116 3.58 4.22 19.24
C GLU A 116 5.10 4.10 19.46
N VAL A 117 5.86 4.93 18.75
CA VAL A 117 7.33 5.01 18.83
C VAL A 117 7.71 6.47 19.03
N ASN A 118 8.39 6.78 20.14
CA ASN A 118 8.80 8.14 20.49
C ASN A 118 7.65 9.17 20.47
N GLY A 119 6.45 8.77 20.91
CA GLY A 119 5.26 9.63 20.89
C GLY A 119 4.62 9.82 19.51
N GLN A 120 5.04 9.05 18.50
CA GLN A 120 4.47 9.06 17.17
C GLN A 120 3.91 7.69 16.79
N TRP A 121 2.73 7.68 16.18
CA TRP A 121 2.10 6.46 15.72
C TRP A 121 2.59 6.07 14.33
N VAL A 122 3.13 4.86 14.21
CA VAL A 122 3.68 4.31 12.97
C VAL A 122 2.82 3.17 12.44
N ALA A 123 2.67 3.10 11.12
CA ALA A 123 1.89 2.07 10.45
C ALA A 123 2.55 0.68 10.57
N PRO A 124 1.74 -0.41 10.58
CA PRO A 124 2.26 -1.76 10.51
C PRO A 124 3.13 -1.93 9.25
N GLN A 125 4.32 -2.52 9.41
CA GLN A 125 5.15 -2.89 8.27
C GLN A 125 4.41 -3.93 7.43
N ALA A 126 4.41 -3.79 6.10
CA ALA A 126 3.62 -4.59 5.16
C ALA A 126 4.04 -6.08 5.06
N ASN A 127 4.84 -6.60 5.98
CA ASN A 127 5.32 -7.98 5.96
C ASN A 127 5.25 -8.62 7.36
N PRO A 128 4.27 -9.51 7.63
CA PRO A 128 4.14 -10.19 8.93
C PRO A 128 5.21 -11.27 9.18
N ALA A 129 6.18 -11.45 8.28
CA ALA A 129 7.21 -12.51 8.35
C ALA A 129 8.65 -12.00 8.63
N ALA A 130 8.86 -10.74 8.99
CA ALA A 130 10.19 -10.24 9.34
C ALA A 130 10.34 -10.12 10.88
N PRO A 131 11.04 -11.04 11.55
CA PRO A 131 11.43 -10.84 12.95
C PRO A 131 12.48 -9.71 12.99
N ASN A 132 12.26 -8.72 13.86
CA ASN A 132 13.22 -7.67 14.21
C ASN A 132 13.90 -6.95 13.03
N VAL A 133 13.21 -5.98 12.42
CA VAL A 133 13.92 -4.86 11.79
C VAL A 133 14.08 -3.77 12.86
N PRO A 134 15.31 -3.35 13.21
CA PRO A 134 15.53 -2.27 14.16
C PRO A 134 14.85 -0.97 13.72
N LEU A 135 14.31 -0.24 14.70
CA LEU A 135 13.57 1.02 14.57
C LEU A 135 14.35 2.08 13.74
N PRO A 136 13.65 3.08 13.15
CA PRO A 136 14.31 4.25 12.58
C PRO A 136 15.09 4.99 13.67
N VAL A 137 16.38 5.19 13.45
CA VAL A 137 17.24 5.97 14.34
C VAL A 137 16.96 7.45 14.09
N ALA A 138 16.63 8.23 15.12
CA ALA A 138 16.51 9.68 14.97
C ALA A 138 17.86 10.23 14.46
N ASN A 139 17.83 11.01 13.37
CA ASN A 139 18.97 11.52 12.59
C ASN A 139 19.51 10.60 11.48
N GLU A 140 18.79 9.57 11.09
CA GLU A 140 19.17 8.77 9.92
C GLU A 140 19.06 9.58 8.61
N THR A 141 20.15 9.65 7.86
CA THR A 141 20.15 10.24 6.52
C THR A 141 19.31 9.41 5.56
N GLU A 142 18.77 10.04 4.52
CA GLU A 142 17.95 9.34 3.52
C GLU A 142 18.67 8.08 2.98
N LEU A 143 19.99 8.16 2.76
CA LEU A 143 20.83 7.08 2.28
C LEU A 143 20.94 5.90 3.27
N GLU A 144 21.09 6.18 4.56
CA GLU A 144 21.13 5.16 5.62
C GLU A 144 19.80 4.42 5.74
N ARG A 145 18.68 5.15 5.55
CA ARG A 145 17.34 4.54 5.50
C ARG A 145 17.23 3.53 4.35
N PHE A 146 17.70 3.88 3.16
CA PHE A 146 17.70 2.98 2.01
C PHE A 146 18.56 1.73 2.25
N ILE A 147 19.74 1.90 2.88
CA ILE A 147 20.62 0.79 3.26
C ILE A 147 19.92 -0.15 4.24
N ARG A 148 19.26 0.38 5.28
CA ARG A 148 18.54 -0.46 6.26
C ARG A 148 17.34 -1.19 5.65
N LEU A 149 16.60 -0.52 4.75
CA LEU A 149 15.42 -1.11 4.09
C LEU A 149 15.79 -2.12 3.00
N GLY A 150 17.08 -2.30 2.68
CA GLY A 150 17.52 -3.20 1.62
C GLY A 150 17.08 -2.74 0.23
N VAL A 151 16.98 -1.43 0.01
CA VAL A 151 16.55 -0.85 -1.26
C VAL A 151 17.73 -0.08 -1.87
N PRO A 152 18.31 -0.57 -2.99
CA PRO A 152 19.45 0.08 -3.62
C PRO A 152 19.04 1.43 -4.23
N LYS A 153 19.91 2.44 -4.13
CA LYS A 153 19.69 3.78 -4.70
C LYS A 153 20.91 4.24 -5.50
N ILE A 154 20.65 5.01 -6.56
CA ILE A 154 21.69 5.71 -7.34
C ILE A 154 22.49 6.63 -6.40
N GLY A 155 23.81 6.65 -6.58
CA GLY A 155 24.76 7.39 -5.75
C GLY A 155 25.32 6.60 -4.56
N MET A 156 24.81 5.40 -4.28
CA MET A 156 25.44 4.51 -3.28
C MET A 156 26.85 4.10 -3.72
N THR A 157 27.78 4.02 -2.77
CA THR A 157 29.09 3.37 -3.01
C THR A 157 28.95 1.85 -3.02
N PRO A 158 29.90 1.10 -3.62
CA PRO A 158 29.89 -0.36 -3.58
C PRO A 158 29.84 -0.93 -2.17
N ALA A 159 30.53 -0.31 -1.21
CA ALA A 159 30.51 -0.74 0.19
C ALA A 159 29.12 -0.55 0.83
N GLN A 160 28.43 0.54 0.51
CA GLN A 160 27.05 0.78 0.96
C GLN A 160 26.07 -0.19 0.29
N LEU A 161 26.26 -0.49 -1.00
CA LEU A 161 25.45 -1.47 -1.72
C LEU A 161 25.61 -2.88 -1.12
N LEU A 162 26.83 -3.27 -0.76
CA LEU A 162 27.09 -4.53 -0.05
C LEU A 162 26.46 -4.57 1.34
N LYS A 163 26.47 -3.45 2.08
CA LYS A 163 25.75 -3.36 3.37
C LYS A 163 24.23 -3.42 3.18
N CYS A 164 23.73 -2.89 2.08
CA CYS A 164 22.29 -2.82 1.76
C CYS A 164 21.73 -4.17 1.31
N LEU A 165 22.41 -4.86 0.38
CA LEU A 165 21.90 -6.05 -0.30
C LEU A 165 22.71 -7.32 -0.05
N GLY A 166 23.84 -7.22 0.65
CA GLY A 166 24.82 -8.31 0.74
C GLY A 166 25.59 -8.50 -0.57
N SER A 167 26.29 -9.64 -0.67
CA SER A 167 27.06 -10.01 -1.84
C SER A 167 26.14 -10.36 -3.03
N PRO A 168 26.42 -9.86 -4.26
CA PRO A 168 25.64 -10.21 -5.43
C PRO A 168 25.83 -11.68 -5.82
N GLN A 169 24.78 -12.30 -6.39
CA GLN A 169 24.90 -13.67 -6.90
C GLN A 169 25.68 -13.73 -8.22
N SER A 170 25.73 -12.64 -8.98
CA SER A 170 26.56 -12.54 -10.19
C SER A 170 27.13 -11.13 -10.33
N LEU A 171 28.40 -11.07 -10.71
CA LEU A 171 29.12 -9.84 -10.98
C LEU A 171 29.76 -9.94 -12.37
N THR A 172 29.39 -9.03 -13.26
CA THR A 172 30.02 -8.87 -14.57
C THR A 172 30.82 -7.57 -14.55
N ARG A 173 32.08 -7.60 -15.00
CA ARG A 173 32.95 -6.43 -15.05
C ARG A 173 33.40 -6.17 -16.48
N VAL A 174 33.23 -4.92 -16.92
CA VAL A 174 33.68 -4.43 -18.23
C VAL A 174 34.65 -3.28 -17.99
N ALA A 175 35.83 -3.35 -18.60
CA ALA A 175 36.84 -2.30 -18.53
C ALA A 175 37.04 -1.70 -19.93
N SER A 176 36.91 -0.37 -20.05
CA SER A 176 37.05 0.35 -21.33
C SER A 176 37.71 1.70 -21.11
N SER A 177 38.79 2.01 -21.85
CA SER A 177 39.53 3.29 -21.90
C SER A 177 39.37 4.20 -20.67
N GLY A 178 39.87 3.73 -19.52
CA GLY A 178 39.86 4.51 -18.28
C GLY A 178 38.55 4.50 -17.49
N ARG A 179 37.61 3.58 -17.76
CA ARG A 179 36.41 3.37 -16.95
C ARG A 179 36.23 1.87 -16.67
N VAL A 180 35.78 1.56 -15.47
CA VAL A 180 35.35 0.20 -15.11
C VAL A 180 33.88 0.27 -14.75
N THR A 181 33.06 -0.48 -15.49
CA THR A 181 31.64 -0.64 -15.22
C THR A 181 31.41 -2.05 -14.70
N GLU A 182 30.71 -2.17 -13.59
CA GLU A 182 30.34 -3.44 -13.01
C GLU A 182 28.82 -3.57 -12.99
N THR A 183 28.30 -4.72 -13.40
CA THR A 183 26.88 -5.05 -13.31
C THR A 183 26.72 -6.16 -12.27
N TRP A 184 26.00 -5.82 -11.20
CA TRP A 184 25.77 -6.68 -10.05
C TRP A 184 24.32 -7.15 -10.11
N THR A 185 24.12 -8.47 -10.16
CA THR A 185 22.77 -9.06 -10.24
C THR A 185 22.41 -9.69 -8.91
N TYR A 186 21.26 -9.28 -8.39
CA TYR A 186 20.64 -9.78 -7.17
C TYR A 186 19.38 -10.58 -7.51
N ARG A 187 19.33 -11.83 -7.08
CA ARG A 187 18.19 -12.73 -7.34
C ARG A 187 17.48 -13.11 -6.05
N ASP A 188 16.17 -13.31 -6.17
CA ASP A 188 15.30 -13.87 -5.14
C ASP A 188 14.65 -15.13 -5.71
N GLY A 189 15.23 -16.29 -5.38
CA GLY A 189 14.94 -17.55 -6.07
C GLY A 189 15.27 -17.49 -7.57
N ALA A 190 14.28 -17.78 -8.41
CA ALA A 190 14.42 -17.77 -9.88
C ALA A 190 14.26 -16.37 -10.50
N THR A 191 13.82 -15.37 -9.73
CA THR A 191 13.51 -14.03 -10.24
C THR A 191 14.68 -13.07 -9.97
N VAL A 192 15.04 -12.27 -10.97
CA VAL A 192 15.98 -11.16 -10.78
C VAL A 192 15.26 -10.06 -10.01
N ARG A 193 15.77 -9.75 -8.81
CA ARG A 193 15.19 -8.77 -7.90
C ARG A 193 15.81 -7.39 -8.09
N TYR A 194 17.12 -7.31 -8.30
CA TYR A 194 17.79 -6.07 -8.69
C TYR A 194 18.92 -6.33 -9.68
N THR A 195 19.08 -5.44 -10.65
CA THR A 195 20.29 -5.31 -11.47
C THR A 195 20.88 -3.93 -11.23
N VAL A 196 22.08 -3.88 -10.68
CA VAL A 196 22.73 -2.62 -10.27
C VAL A 196 24.00 -2.40 -11.09
N THR A 197 24.12 -1.22 -11.68
CA THR A 197 25.33 -0.82 -12.41
C THR A 197 26.16 0.13 -11.58
N VAL A 198 27.42 -0.22 -11.36
CA VAL A 198 28.43 0.57 -10.66
C VAL A 198 29.44 1.09 -11.68
N ASP A 199 29.68 2.40 -11.69
CA ASP A 199 30.70 3.03 -12.53
C ASP A 199 31.88 3.47 -11.65
N ARG A 200 33.10 3.14 -12.08
CA ARG A 200 34.33 3.62 -11.49
C ARG A 200 35.08 4.48 -12.50
N ARG A 201 35.24 5.76 -12.18
CA ARG A 201 36.07 6.70 -12.96
C ARG A 201 37.34 7.05 -12.16
N PRO A 202 38.53 6.95 -12.77
CA PRO A 202 39.80 7.35 -12.16
C PRO A 202 39.80 8.80 -11.67
N SER A 203 39.10 9.70 -12.38
CA SER A 203 39.03 11.12 -12.06
C SER A 203 38.16 11.47 -10.84
N ARG A 204 37.24 10.59 -10.42
CA ARG A 204 36.37 10.80 -9.25
C ARG A 204 36.86 10.11 -7.98
N GLY A 205 37.87 9.25 -8.06
CA GLY A 205 38.45 8.53 -6.92
C GLY A 205 37.53 7.52 -6.22
N THR A 206 36.22 7.54 -6.50
CA THR A 206 35.20 6.71 -5.86
C THR A 206 34.27 6.10 -6.92
N ALA A 207 33.92 4.83 -6.72
CA ALA A 207 32.93 4.14 -7.54
C ALA A 207 31.53 4.36 -6.95
N GLU A 208 30.54 4.50 -7.81
CA GLU A 208 29.17 4.79 -7.40
C GLU A 208 28.15 4.02 -8.26
N VAL A 209 27.01 3.73 -7.67
CA VAL A 209 25.85 3.17 -8.37
C VAL A 209 25.29 4.24 -9.30
N VAL A 210 25.26 3.94 -10.59
CA VAL A 210 24.74 4.84 -11.63
C VAL A 210 23.38 4.40 -12.16
N SER A 211 22.99 3.13 -11.95
CA SER A 211 21.71 2.59 -12.38
C SER A 211 21.24 1.46 -11.45
N VAL A 212 19.93 1.36 -11.27
CA VAL A 212 19.23 0.30 -10.53
C VAL A 212 17.99 -0.08 -11.34
N GLN A 213 17.82 -1.36 -11.65
CA GLN A 213 16.68 -1.93 -12.38
C GLN A 213 16.06 -3.10 -11.63
#